data_AF-A0A173TL80-F1
#
_entry.id   AF-A0A173TL80-F1
#
_cell.length_a   1.000
_cell.length_b   1.000
_cell.length_c   1.000
_cell.angle_alpha   90.00
_cell.angle_beta   90.00
_cell.angle_gamma   90.00
#
_symmetry.space_group_name_H-M   'P 1'
#
loop_
_entity.id
_entity.type
_entity.pdbx_description
1 polymer ?
#
loop_
_entity_poly.entity_id
_entity_poly.type
_entity_poly.pdbx_seq_one_letter_code
_entity_poly.pdbx_strand_id
1 'polypeptide(L)' 'MMVDMRNIKNNELVSLDILDIDMRLSIVGEPDAYKVKVCRDYVLDRSFKTKDEAEEQLKALSLARNNLENELRTYAN' A
#
# COMPACT_ATOMS: atom_id res chain seq x y z
N MET A 1 -7.63 8.30 4.16
CA MET A 1 -6.37 8.80 3.54
C MET A 1 -6.30 8.19 2.17
N MET A 2 -6.11 8.98 1.12
CA MET A 2 -6.04 8.47 -0.25
C MET A 2 -4.65 7.92 -0.56
N VAL A 3 -4.59 6.77 -1.22
CA VAL A 3 -3.35 6.17 -1.69
C VAL A 3 -3.50 5.84 -3.18
N ASP A 4 -2.54 6.29 -3.97
CA ASP A 4 -2.48 6.03 -5.40
C ASP A 4 -1.87 4.66 -5.69
N MET A 5 -2.58 3.87 -6.47
CA MET A 5 -2.28 2.48 -6.75
C MET A 5 -2.46 2.15 -8.23
N ARG A 6 -1.74 1.12 -8.69
CA ARG A 6 -1.93 0.51 -10.01
C ARG A 6 -2.71 -0.77 -9.88
N ASN A 7 -3.76 -0.90 -10.69
CA ASN A 7 -4.43 -2.17 -10.89
C ASN A 7 -3.52 -3.14 -11.65
N ILE A 8 -3.28 -4.31 -11.10
CA ILE A 8 -2.34 -5.29 -11.65
C ILE A 8 -2.82 -5.85 -13.00
N LYS A 9 -4.14 -5.89 -13.25
CA LYS A 9 -4.73 -6.50 -14.46
C LYS A 9 -4.63 -5.60 -15.69
N ASN A 10 -4.88 -4.30 -15.52
CA ASN A 10 -5.00 -3.35 -16.63
C ASN A 10 -4.04 -2.14 -16.53
N ASN A 11 -3.22 -2.07 -15.47
CA ASN A 11 -2.25 -1.00 -15.20
C ASN A 11 -2.87 0.40 -15.03
N GLU A 12 -4.18 0.49 -14.79
CA GLU A 12 -4.85 1.75 -14.51
C GLU A 12 -4.46 2.31 -13.14
N LEU A 13 -4.27 3.63 -13.09
CA LEU A 13 -4.06 4.36 -11.85
C LEU A 13 -5.41 4.56 -11.15
N VAL A 14 -5.49 4.16 -9.89
CA VAL A 14 -6.66 4.34 -9.04
C VAL A 14 -6.23 4.96 -7.71
N SER A 15 -7.00 5.91 -7.21
CA SER A 15 -6.83 6.47 -5.86
C SER A 15 -7.92 5.87 -4.98
N LEU A 16 -7.51 5.17 -3.92
CA LEU A 16 -8.44 4.48 -3.03
C LEU A 16 -8.24 4.96 -1.59
N ASP A 17 -9.32 4.99 -0.79
CA ASP A 17 -9.18 5.27 0.63
C ASP A 17 -8.58 4.05 1.34
N ILE A 18 -7.53 4.31 2.13
CA ILE A 18 -6.80 3.29 2.87
C ILE A 18 -7.66 2.46 3.84
N LEU A 19 -8.79 3.01 4.31
CA LEU A 19 -9.69 2.35 5.27
C LEU A 19 -10.71 1.43 4.58
N ASP A 20 -11.01 1.69 3.31
CA ASP A 20 -11.99 0.92 2.52
C ASP A 20 -11.35 -0.33 1.87
N ILE A 21 -10.03 -0.46 1.95
CA ILE A 21 -9.27 -1.53 1.32
C ILE A 21 -8.80 -2.50 2.39
N ASP A 22 -9.03 -3.80 2.16
CA ASP A 22 -8.37 -4.85 2.92
C ASP A 22 -6.87 -4.91 2.55
N MET A 23 -6.07 -4.14 3.29
CA MET A 23 -4.64 -4.03 3.05
C MET A 23 -3.89 -5.23 3.58
N ARG A 24 -3.62 -6.15 2.66
CA ARG A 24 -2.68 -7.26 2.83
C ARG A 24 -1.36 -6.93 2.15
N LEU A 25 -0.56 -6.13 2.84
CA LEU A 25 0.70 -5.62 2.34
C LEU A 25 1.73 -6.74 2.14
N SER A 26 2.38 -6.76 0.98
CA SER A 26 3.49 -7.66 0.65
C SER A 26 4.41 -7.03 -0.39
N ILE A 27 5.59 -7.62 -0.60
CA ILE A 27 6.53 -7.18 -1.64
C ILE A 27 6.40 -8.11 -2.85
N VAL A 28 6.35 -7.52 -4.04
CA VAL A 28 6.45 -8.24 -5.31
C VAL A 28 7.76 -7.84 -5.98
N GLY A 29 8.54 -8.84 -6.37
CA GLY A 29 9.71 -8.65 -7.22
C GLY A 29 9.28 -8.63 -8.69
N GLU A 30 9.72 -7.60 -9.40
CA GLU A 30 9.71 -7.50 -10.86
C GLU A 30 11.16 -7.68 -11.37
N PRO A 31 11.37 -7.93 -12.68
CA PRO A 31 12.71 -8.21 -13.22
C PRO A 31 13.78 -7.18 -12.85
N ASP A 32 13.41 -5.90 -12.78
CA ASP A 32 14.34 -4.77 -12.54
C ASP A 32 13.97 -3.91 -11.32
N ALA A 33 12.95 -4.31 -10.55
CA ALA A 33 12.40 -3.48 -9.47
C ALA A 33 11.62 -4.27 -8.42
N TYR A 34 11.32 -3.61 -7.32
CA TYR A 34 10.41 -4.10 -6.29
C TYR A 34 9.21 -3.16 -6.17
N LYS A 35 8.03 -3.72 -5.94
CA LYS A 35 6.80 -2.97 -5.69
C LYS A 35 6.11 -3.43 -4.42
N VAL A 36 5.44 -2.50 -3.76
CA VAL A 36 4.59 -2.81 -2.61
C VAL A 36 3.22 -3.21 -3.13
N LYS A 37 2.86 -4.48 -2.96
CA LYS A 37 1.52 -5.00 -3.23
C LYS A 37 0.63 -4.71 -2.03
N VAL A 38 -0.45 -3.96 -2.25
CA VAL A 38 -1.32 -3.47 -1.19
C VAL A 38 -2.41 -4.50 -0.85
N CYS A 39 -2.97 -5.14 -1.88
CA CYS A 39 -3.91 -6.25 -1.74
C CYS A 39 -3.84 -7.15 -2.98
N ARG A 40 -4.82 -8.03 -3.20
CA ARG A 40 -4.82 -9.00 -4.32
C ARG A 40 -4.59 -8.37 -5.69
N ASP A 41 -5.29 -7.26 -5.96
CA ASP A 41 -5.42 -6.66 -7.29
C ASP A 41 -4.64 -5.35 -7.47
N TYR A 42 -4.05 -4.80 -6.41
CA TYR A 42 -3.42 -3.47 -6.44
C TYR A 42 -1.98 -3.46 -5.91
N VAL A 43 -1.12 -2.70 -6.58
CA VAL A 43 0.23 -2.32 -6.11
C VAL A 43 0.30 -0.80 -5.94
N LEU A 44 1.16 -0.31 -5.06
CA LEU A 44 1.44 1.13 -4.95
C LEU A 44 1.95 1.68 -6.29
N ASP A 45 1.56 2.90 -6.68
CA ASP A 45 2.10 3.56 -7.90
C ASP A 45 3.53 4.08 -7.69
N ARG A 46 4.42 3.19 -7.26
CA ARG A 46 5.84 3.45 -7.02
C ARG A 46 6.63 2.15 -7.14
N SER A 47 7.83 2.26 -7.70
CA SER A 47 8.79 1.15 -7.84
C SER A 47 10.09 1.50 -7.11
N PHE A 48 10.74 0.48 -6.55
CA PHE A 48 11.96 0.58 -5.75
C PHE A 48 13.08 -0.23 -6.38
N LYS A 49 14.33 0.20 -6.21
CA LYS A 49 15.47 -0.53 -6.79
C LYS A 49 15.88 -1.70 -5.93
N THR A 50 15.76 -1.54 -4.62
CA THR A 50 16.11 -2.60 -3.66
C THR A 50 14.87 -3.12 -2.94
N LYS A 51 14.99 -4.36 -2.46
CA LYS A 51 13.96 -4.97 -1.63
C LYS A 51 13.80 -4.21 -0.30
N ASP A 52 14.91 -3.76 0.28
CA ASP A 52 14.92 -3.06 1.57
C ASP A 52 14.16 -1.73 1.50
N GLU A 53 14.35 -0.95 0.42
CA GLU A 53 13.57 0.28 0.17
C GLU A 53 12.07 -0.01 0.08
N ALA A 54 11.69 -1.10 -0.60
CA ALA A 54 10.29 -1.48 -0.73
C ALA A 54 9.71 -1.95 0.61
N GLU A 55 10.48 -2.68 1.42
CA GLU A 55 10.08 -3.10 2.76
C GLU A 55 9.94 -1.93 3.73
N GLU A 56 10.81 -0.91 3.63
CA GLU A 56 10.69 0.32 4.41
C GLU A 56 9.40 1.06 4.06
N GLN A 57 9.08 1.20 2.77
CA GLN A 57 7.81 1.79 2.35
C GLN A 57 6.61 0.98 2.84
N LEU A 58 6.68 -0.35 2.81
CA LEU A 58 5.63 -1.22 3.32
C LEU A 58 5.39 -1.00 4.81
N LYS A 59 6.46 -0.94 5.61
CA LYS A 59 6.38 -0.66 7.05
C LYS A 59 5.77 0.70 7.33
N ALA A 60 6.15 1.72 6.56
CA ALA A 60 5.59 3.06 6.67
C ALA A 60 4.07 3.08 6.39
N LEU A 61 3.62 2.38 5.35
CA LEU A 61 2.19 2.24 5.03
C LEU A 61 1.42 1.51 6.14
N SER A 62 1.99 0.44 6.68
CA SER A 62 1.38 -0.30 7.79
C SER A 62 1.24 0.58 9.04
N LEU A 63 2.27 1.37 9.37
CA LEU A 63 2.23 2.28 10.52
C LEU A 63 1.18 3.37 10.32
N ALA A 64 1.15 3.99 9.14
CA ALA A 64 0.15 5.01 8.80
C ALA A 64 -1.28 4.48 8.94
N ARG A 65 -1.54 3.24 8.48
CA ARG A 65 -2.85 2.61 8.68
C ARG A 65 -3.20 2.43 10.15
N ASN A 66 -2.27 1.88 10.93
CA ASN A 66 -2.52 1.58 12.34
C ASN A 66 -2.79 2.86 13.14
N ASN A 67 -2.06 3.94 12.84
CA ASN A 67 -2.30 5.23 13.47
C ASN A 67 -3.69 5.78 13.14
N LEU A 68 -4.09 5.74 11.85
CA LEU A 68 -5.42 6.15 11.42
C LEU A 68 -6.54 5.33 12.07
N GLU A 69 -6.37 4.01 12.15
CA GLU A 69 -7.35 3.14 12.81
C GLU A 69 -7.48 3.47 14.30
N ASN A 70 -6.37 3.73 14.99
CA ASN A 70 -6.39 4.12 16.40
C ASN A 70 -7.07 5.47 16.61
N GLU A 71 -6.75 6.48 15.79
CA GLU A 71 -7.40 7.80 15.85
C GLU A 71 -8.93 7.66 15.68
N LEU A 72 -9.38 6.89 14.69
CA LEU A 72 -10.81 6.67 14.46
C LEU A 72 -11.50 5.93 15.61
N ARG A 73 -10.83 4.95 16.21
CA ARG A 73 -11.34 4.27 17.42
C ARG A 73 -11.49 5.24 18.60
N THR A 74 -10.62 6.24 18.71
CA THR A 74 -10.73 7.28 19.75
C THR A 74 -11.96 8.17 19.52
N TYR A 75 -12.33 8.47 18.27
CA TYR A 75 -13.52 9.29 17.95
C TYR A 75 -14.85 8.52 17.94
N ALA A 76 -14.81 7.19 17.88
CA ALA A 76 -16.00 6.33 17.92
C ALA A 76 -16.44 5.97 19.35
N ASN A 77 -15.67 6.36 20.37
CA ASN A 77 -16.01 6.27 21.80
C ASN A 77 -16.42 7.63 22.36
#